data_AF-A0A7R9IU92-F1
#
_entry.id   AF-A0A7R9IU92-F1
#
_cell.length_a   1.000
_cell.length_b   1.000
_cell.length_c   1.000
_cell.angle_alpha   90.00
_cell.angle_beta   90.00
_cell.angle_gamma   90.00
#
_symmetry.space_group_name_H-M   'P 1'
#
loop_
_entity.id
_entity.type
_entity.pdbx_description
1 polymer ?
#
loop_
_entity_poly.entity_id
_entity_poly.type
_entity_poly.pdbx_seq_one_letter_code
_entity_poly.pdbx_strand_id
1 'polypeptide(L)'
;LVYVSTAYSQCPLQEIKERVYPPTTDVEELTQKLDPMSLEDVSKIETTIVGKWPNTYTFTKALAEHVINGCSHELPVAIFRPSISKKF
;
A
#
# COMPACT_ATOMS: atom_id res chain seq x y z
N LEU A 1 -16.50 -7.35 -0.24
CA LEU A 1 -15.26 -7.32 0.56
C LEU A 1 -15.03 -5.90 1.08
N VAL A 2 -14.78 -5.73 2.38
CA VAL A 2 -14.40 -4.41 2.93
C VAL A 2 -12.95 -4.50 3.39
N TYR A 3 -12.07 -3.74 2.73
CA TYR A 3 -10.67 -3.62 3.12
C TYR A 3 -10.48 -2.43 4.06
N VAL A 4 -9.89 -2.67 5.23
CA VAL A 4 -9.56 -1.62 6.19
C VAL A 4 -8.13 -1.17 5.96
N SER A 5 -8.00 0.04 5.40
CA SER A 5 -6.73 0.74 5.17
C SER A 5 -6.47 1.73 6.32
N THR A 6 -5.92 2.89 6.01
CA THR A 6 -5.73 4.02 6.93
C THR A 6 -5.77 5.33 6.14
N ALA A 7 -6.24 6.41 6.76
CA ALA A 7 -6.21 7.75 6.17
C ALA A 7 -4.78 8.22 5.83
N TYR A 8 -3.76 7.58 6.40
CA TYR A 8 -2.35 7.89 6.16
C TYR A 8 -1.70 7.02 5.08
N SER A 9 -2.46 6.19 4.35
CA SER A 9 -1.91 5.26 3.34
C SER A 9 -1.26 6.03 2.17
N GLN A 10 -1.86 7.13 1.74
CA GLN A 10 -1.37 7.96 0.63
C GLN A 10 -0.62 9.21 1.12
N CYS A 11 0.11 9.10 2.23
CA CYS A 11 0.82 10.22 2.87
C CYS A 11 1.90 10.94 2.01
N PRO A 12 2.43 10.39 0.89
CA PRO A 12 3.24 11.20 -0.02
C PRO A 12 2.46 12.32 -0.70
N LEU A 13 1.13 12.28 -0.71
CA LEU A 13 0.26 13.32 -1.24
C LEU A 13 -0.09 14.33 -0.14
N GLN A 14 -0.08 15.61 -0.49
CA GLN A 14 -0.49 16.67 0.44
C GLN A 14 -1.99 16.63 0.75
N GLU A 15 -2.82 16.20 -0.21
CA GLU A 15 -4.27 16.09 -0.05
C GLU A 15 -4.75 14.74 -0.57
N ILE A 16 -5.48 14.02 0.29
CA ILE A 16 -6.04 12.70 0.00
C ILE A 16 -7.54 12.85 -0.17
N LYS A 17 -8.05 12.45 -1.33
CA LYS A 17 -9.47 12.49 -1.72
C LYS A 17 -10.06 11.08 -1.69
N GLU A 18 -11.39 11.00 -1.67
CA GLU A 18 -12.14 9.74 -1.76
C GLU A 18 -12.10 9.16 -3.18
N ARG A 19 -10.92 8.68 -3.57
CA ARG A 19 -10.65 7.98 -4.82
C ARG A 19 -9.56 6.92 -4.61
N VAL A 20 -9.50 5.99 -5.55
CA VAL A 20 -8.36 5.08 -5.68
C VAL A 20 -7.26 5.80 -6.44
N TYR A 21 -6.05 5.74 -5.91
CA TYR A 21 -4.87 6.31 -6.54
C TYR A 21 -4.15 5.23 -7.35
N PRO A 22 -3.57 5.59 -8.51
CA PRO A 22 -2.76 4.63 -9.27
C PRO A 22 -1.55 4.20 -8.43
N PRO A 23 -1.16 2.93 -8.52
CA PRO A 23 -0.01 2.42 -7.79
C PRO A 23 1.26 3.03 -8.38
N THR A 24 2.30 3.18 -7.56
CA THR A 24 3.63 3.58 -8.05
C THR A 24 4.40 2.42 -8.65
N THR A 25 4.06 1.20 -8.26
CA THR A 25 4.72 -0.04 -8.66
C THR A 25 3.67 -1.14 -8.73
N ASP A 26 3.77 -2.00 -9.74
CA ASP A 26 2.95 -3.19 -9.84
C ASP A 26 3.32 -4.20 -8.73
N VAL A 27 2.30 -4.76 -8.06
CA VAL A 27 2.52 -5.66 -6.91
C VAL A 27 3.11 -6.99 -7.37
N GLU A 28 2.68 -7.50 -8.52
CA GLU A 28 3.15 -8.77 -9.06
C GLU A 28 4.61 -8.65 -9.50
N GLU A 29 4.98 -7.56 -10.17
CA GLU A 29 6.36 -7.25 -10.53
C GLU A 29 7.25 -7.11 -9.28
N LEU A 30 6.74 -6.45 -8.24
CA LEU A 30 7.47 -6.29 -6.99
C LEU A 30 7.70 -7.65 -6.31
N THR A 31 6.66 -8.48 -6.22
CA THR A 31 6.75 -9.82 -5.64
C THR A 31 7.74 -10.70 -6.41
N GLN A 32 7.68 -10.72 -7.74
CA GLN A 32 8.62 -11.49 -8.58
C GLN A 32 10.08 -11.08 -8.37
N LYS A 33 10.35 -9.79 -8.08
CA LYS A 33 11.70 -9.29 -7.79
C LYS A 33 12.17 -9.66 -6.39
N LEU A 34 11.28 -9.62 -5.39
CA LEU A 34 11.65 -9.80 -3.98
C LEU A 34 11.68 -11.27 -3.56
N ASP A 35 10.82 -12.13 -4.11
CA ASP A 35 10.72 -13.55 -3.76
C ASP A 35 12.04 -14.33 -3.82
N PRO A 36 12.93 -14.15 -4.83
CA PRO A 36 14.20 -14.88 -4.87
C PRO A 36 15.29 -14.29 -3.94
N MET A 37 15.05 -13.15 -3.31
CA MET A 37 16.05 -12.45 -2.49
C MET A 37 16.05 -12.93 -1.05
N SER A 38 17.22 -12.90 -0.40
CA SER A 38 17.31 -13.08 1.05
C SER A 38 16.72 -11.87 1.78
N LEU A 39 16.25 -12.06 3.02
CA LEU A 39 15.77 -10.94 3.86
C LEU A 39 16.84 -9.85 4.06
N GLU A 40 18.11 -10.25 4.12
CA GLU A 40 19.25 -9.33 4.23
C GLU A 40 19.40 -8.47 2.98
N ASP A 41 19.21 -9.04 1.79
CA ASP A 41 19.27 -8.29 0.54
C ASP A 41 18.05 -7.38 0.36
N VAL A 42 16.86 -7.82 0.78
CA VAL A 42 15.66 -6.98 0.79
C VAL A 42 15.86 -5.77 1.72
N SER A 43 16.44 -5.97 2.90
CA SER A 43 16.71 -4.86 3.84
C SER A 43 17.68 -3.82 3.24
N LYS A 44 18.67 -4.24 2.45
CA LYS A 44 19.59 -3.30 1.76
C LYS A 44 18.88 -2.41 0.74
N ILE A 45 17.77 -2.87 0.15
CA ILE A 45 17.01 -2.13 -0.87
C ILE A 45 15.67 -1.59 -0.34
N GLU A 46 15.36 -1.79 0.95
CA GLU A 46 14.07 -1.45 1.56
C GLU A 46 13.70 0.02 1.34
N THR A 47 14.65 0.93 1.54
CA THR A 47 14.44 2.37 1.35
C THR A 47 14.08 2.72 -0.10
N THR A 48 14.64 2.00 -1.07
CA THR A 48 14.33 2.15 -2.50
C THR A 48 12.93 1.64 -2.81
N ILE A 49 12.51 0.52 -2.20
CA ILE A 49 11.18 -0.08 -2.39
C ILE A 49 10.10 0.80 -1.78
N VAL A 50 10.28 1.20 -0.52
CA VAL A 50 9.34 2.03 0.24
C VAL A 50 9.27 3.45 -0.35
N GLY A 51 10.37 3.94 -0.92
CA GLY A 51 10.41 5.18 -1.70
C GLY A 51 9.98 6.40 -0.88
N LYS A 52 8.83 6.99 -1.24
CA LYS A 52 8.31 8.23 -0.62
C LYS A 52 7.55 8.00 0.69
N TRP A 53 7.23 6.75 1.01
CA TRP A 53 6.50 6.43 2.23
C TRP A 53 7.42 6.47 3.45
N PRO A 54 6.93 6.89 4.61
CA PRO A 54 7.74 6.97 5.82
C PRO A 54 8.06 5.60 6.42
N ASN A 55 7.33 4.56 6.04
CA ASN A 55 7.52 3.19 6.56
C ASN A 55 6.83 2.15 5.66
N THR A 56 7.19 0.90 5.86
CA THR A 56 6.61 -0.27 5.17
C THR A 56 5.11 -0.45 5.43
N TYR A 57 4.61 -0.07 6.61
CA TYR A 57 3.18 -0.15 6.93
C TYR A 57 2.32 0.73 6.01
N THR A 58 2.66 2.00 5.88
CA THR A 58 1.91 2.95 5.03
C THR A 58 2.03 2.60 3.54
N PHE A 59 3.23 2.19 3.12
CA PHE A 59 3.50 1.69 1.78
C PHE A 59 2.64 0.47 1.42
N THR A 60 2.63 -0.56 2.28
CA THR A 60 1.87 -1.78 2.04
C THR A 60 0.36 -1.54 2.08
N LYS A 61 -0.14 -0.63 2.94
CA LYS A 61 -1.54 -0.17 2.90
C LYS A 61 -1.89 0.48 1.56
N ALA A 62 -1.02 1.35 1.02
CA ALA A 62 -1.23 1.97 -0.28
C ALA A 62 -1.26 0.96 -1.43
N LEU A 63 -0.33 0.00 -1.45
CA LEU A 63 -0.32 -1.07 -2.47
C LEU A 63 -1.56 -1.97 -2.37
N ALA A 64 -1.97 -2.36 -1.16
CA ALA A 64 -3.13 -3.22 -0.98
C ALA A 64 -4.43 -2.56 -1.45
N GLU A 65 -4.59 -1.23 -1.32
CA GLU A 65 -5.73 -0.52 -1.90
C GLU A 65 -5.83 -0.73 -3.41
N HIS A 66 -4.69 -0.79 -4.11
CA HIS A 66 -4.66 -1.05 -5.54
C HIS A 66 -5.06 -2.49 -5.88
N VAL A 67 -4.52 -3.47 -5.16
CA VAL A 67 -4.87 -4.90 -5.34
C VAL A 67 -6.37 -5.11 -5.14
N ILE A 68 -6.93 -4.56 -4.07
CA ILE A 68 -8.36 -4.66 -3.75
C ILE A 68 -9.21 -3.99 -4.84
N ASN A 69 -8.75 -2.87 -5.40
CA ASN A 69 -9.43 -2.24 -6.53
C ASN A 69 -9.41 -3.12 -7.78
N GLY A 70 -8.35 -3.89 -8.03
CA GLY A 70 -8.30 -4.89 -9.11
C GLY A 70 -9.38 -5.98 -8.96
N CYS A 71 -9.67 -6.40 -7.72
CA CYS A 71 -10.75 -7.35 -7.45
C CYS A 71 -12.16 -6.79 -7.67
N SER A 72 -12.33 -5.47 -7.85
CA SER A 72 -13.64 -4.82 -7.99
C SER A 72 -14.44 -5.29 -9.21
N HIS A 73 -13.76 -5.84 -10.22
CA HIS A 73 -14.38 -6.38 -11.42
C HIS A 73 -15.15 -7.68 -11.16
N GLU A 74 -14.74 -8.46 -10.17
CA GLU A 74 -15.32 -9.78 -9.86
C GLU A 74 -16.25 -9.75 -8.65
N LEU A 75 -16.00 -8.84 -7.70
CA LEU A 75 -16.81 -8.72 -6.48
C LEU A 75 -16.96 -7.27 -6.00
N PRO A 76 -18.08 -6.91 -5.35
CA PRO A 76 -18.23 -5.61 -4.72
C PRO A 76 -17.16 -5.38 -3.64
N VAL A 77 -16.37 -4.32 -3.78
CA VAL A 77 -15.31 -3.93 -2.84
C VAL A 77 -15.56 -2.55 -2.25
N ALA A 78 -15.10 -2.35 -1.02
CA ALA A 78 -15.05 -1.05 -0.37
C ALA A 78 -13.71 -0.91 0.37
N ILE A 79 -13.11 0.28 0.29
CA ILE A 79 -11.87 0.63 1.00
C ILE A 79 -12.24 1.63 2.09
N PHE A 80 -12.04 1.25 3.34
CA PHE A 80 -12.30 2.11 4.49
C PHE A 80 -10.97 2.63 5.05
N ARG A 81 -10.80 3.96 5.10
CA ARG A 81 -9.59 4.64 5.58
C ARG A 81 -9.83 5.33 6.94
N PRO A 82 -9.77 4.60 8.07
CA PRO A 82 -9.89 5.21 9.39
C PRO A 82 -8.71 6.14 9.69
N SER A 83 -8.94 7.14 10.55
CA SER A 83 -7.85 7.96 11.10
C SER A 83 -6.93 7.13 12.00
N ILE A 84 -5.70 7.61 12.20
CA ILE A 84 -4.79 7.02 13.17
C ILE A 84 -5.21 7.49 14.56
N SER A 85 -5.74 6.59 15.39
CA SER A 85 -6.02 6.89 16.79
C SER A 85 -4.80 6.54 17.65
N LYS A 86 -4.37 7.50 18.49
CA LYS A 86 -3.58 7.16 19.67
C LYS A 86 -4.55 6.52 20.67
N LYS A 87 -4.28 5.28 21.09
CA LYS A 87 -4.94 4.75 22.30
C LYS A 87 -4.45 5.58 23.48
N PHE A 88 -5.38 6.21 24.19
CA PHE A 88 -5.14 6.86 25.48
C PHE A 88 -4.83 5.81 26.56
#